data_AF-A0A3P1SRT9-F1
#
_entry.id   AF-A0A3P1SRT9-F1
#
_cell.length_a   1.000
_cell.length_b   1.000
_cell.length_c   1.000
_cell.angle_alpha   90.00
_cell.angle_beta   90.00
_cell.angle_gamma   90.00
#
_symmetry.space_group_name_H-M   'P 1'
#
loop_
_entity.id
_entity.type
_entity.pdbx_description
1 polymer ?
#
loop_
_entity_poly.entity_id
_entity_poly.type
_entity_poly.pdbx_seq_one_letter_code
_entity_poly.pdbx_strand_id
1 'polypeptide(L)' 'MKFSCIMTTYNDGELIRQSVDSVLNQTFESLELIIVDDGSAQHTKEILSSINDP' A
#
# COMPACT_ATOMS: atom_id res chain seq x y z
N MET A 1 15.47 -14.89 -2.70
CA MET A 1 14.63 -14.46 -3.84
C MET A 1 13.86 -13.26 -3.35
N LYS A 2 13.84 -12.16 -4.10
CA LYS A 2 13.10 -10.93 -3.74
C LYS A 2 11.82 -10.88 -4.56
N PHE A 3 10.70 -10.52 -3.96
CA PHE A 3 9.42 -10.35 -4.65
C PHE A 3 9.01 -8.88 -4.72
N SER A 4 8.38 -8.50 -5.82
CA SER A 4 7.77 -7.18 -5.98
C SER A 4 6.25 -7.34 -5.94
N CYS A 5 5.61 -6.73 -4.95
CA CYS A 5 4.16 -6.63 -4.85
C CYS A 5 3.73 -5.27 -5.41
N ILE A 6 2.96 -5.28 -6.50
CA ILE A 6 2.47 -4.06 -7.13
C ILE A 6 0.98 -3.94 -6.83
N MET A 7 0.58 -2.80 -6.27
CA MET A 7 -0.80 -2.49 -5.91
C MET A 7 -1.23 -1.20 -6.60
N THR A 8 -2.28 -1.26 -7.42
CA THR A 8 -2.89 -0.07 -8.01
C THR A 8 -4.09 0.36 -7.19
N THR A 9 -4.29 1.65 -6.99
CA THR A 9 -5.42 2.17 -6.20
C THR A 9 -6.06 3.39 -6.87
N TYR A 10 -7.38 3.53 -6.70
CA TYR A 10 -8.14 4.72 -7.07
C TYR A 10 -9.36 4.89 -6.14
N ASN A 11 -9.33 5.91 -5.28
CA ASN A 11 -10.38 6.25 -4.32
C ASN A 11 -10.79 5.12 -3.36
N ASP A 12 -9.84 4.27 -2.95
CA ASP A 12 -10.12 3.13 -2.05
C ASP A 12 -10.41 3.52 -0.59
N GLY A 13 -10.23 4.79 -0.22
CA GLY A 13 -10.38 5.26 1.17
C GLY A 13 -9.67 4.37 2.18
N GLU A 14 -10.35 3.98 3.26
CA GLU A 14 -9.79 3.12 4.33
C GLU A 14 -9.42 1.69 3.89
N LEU A 15 -9.91 1.20 2.75
CA LEU A 15 -9.56 -0.15 2.28
C LEU A 15 -8.08 -0.25 1.92
N ILE A 16 -7.47 0.83 1.41
CA ILE A 16 -6.05 0.82 1.06
C ILE A 16 -5.16 0.56 2.28
N ARG A 17 -5.54 1.08 3.45
CA ARG A 17 -4.82 0.85 4.72
C ARG A 17 -4.78 -0.64 5.04
N GLN A 18 -5.92 -1.32 4.93
CA GLN A 18 -6.02 -2.76 5.23
C GLN A 18 -5.18 -3.59 4.25
N SER A 19 -5.21 -3.25 2.96
CA SER A 19 -4.41 -3.95 1.94
C SER A 19 -2.91 -3.75 2.16
N VAL A 20 -2.47 -2.53 2.45
CA VAL A 20 -1.06 -2.23 2.72
C VAL A 20 -0.60 -2.94 4.00
N ASP A 21 -1.37 -2.82 5.08
CA ASP A 21 -1.04 -3.49 6.35
C ASP A 21 -0.98 -5.02 6.19
N SER A 22 -1.82 -5.60 5.33
CA SER A 22 -1.76 -7.03 5.03
C SER A 22 -0.43 -7.43 4.36
N VAL A 23 0.12 -6.61 3.47
CA VAL A 23 1.38 -6.89 2.78
C VAL A 23 2.59 -6.60 3.68
N LEU A 24 2.58 -5.50 4.44
CA LEU A 24 3.68 -5.14 5.33
C LEU A 24 3.84 -6.12 6.51
N ASN A 25 2.76 -6.79 6.94
CA ASN A 25 2.78 -7.78 8.01
C ASN A 25 2.97 -9.24 7.53
N GLN A 26 3.51 -9.46 6.33
CA GLN A 26 3.80 -10.82 5.85
C GLN A 26 4.95 -11.46 6.63
N THR A 27 4.89 -12.78 6.83
CA THR A 27 5.99 -13.56 7.44
C THR A 27 7.20 -13.72 6.50
N PHE A 28 7.04 -13.32 5.23
CA PHE A 28 8.10 -13.33 4.24
C PHE A 28 8.72 -11.94 4.12
N GLU A 29 9.99 -11.79 4.48
CA GLU A 29 10.62 -10.46 4.68
C GLU A 29 11.21 -9.84 3.40
N SER A 30 11.51 -10.64 2.37
CA SER A 30 12.24 -10.15 1.19
C SER A 30 11.30 -9.62 0.10
N LEU A 31 10.46 -8.64 0.43
CA LEU A 31 9.52 -8.03 -0.50
C LEU A 31 9.79 -6.53 -0.69
N GLU A 32 9.37 -6.00 -1.84
CA GLU A 32 9.15 -4.57 -2.04
C GLU A 32 7.68 -4.35 -2.39
N LEU A 33 7.05 -3.35 -1.77
CA LEU A 33 5.68 -2.96 -2.05
C LEU A 33 5.69 -1.66 -2.86
N ILE A 34 5.10 -1.69 -4.06
CA ILE A 34 4.99 -0.55 -4.96
C ILE A 34 3.50 -0.22 -5.10
N ILE A 35 3.11 0.96 -4.62
CA ILE A 35 1.74 1.45 -4.75
C ILE A 35 1.69 2.48 -5.87
N VAL A 36 0.76 2.29 -6.81
CA VAL A 36 0.51 3.21 -7.93
C VAL A 36 -0.89 3.79 -7.79
N ASP A 37 -0.96 5.07 -7.42
CA ASP A 37 -2.22 5.82 -7.32
C ASP A 37 -2.61 6.41 -8.69
N ASP A 38 -3.78 6.04 -9.20
CA ASP A 38 -4.33 6.52 -10.49
C ASP A 38 -5.09 7.85 -10.33
N GLY A 39 -4.52 8.77 -9.55
CA GLY A 39 -5.07 10.11 -9.36
C GLY A 39 -6.25 10.18 -8.39
N SER A 40 -6.19 9.47 -7.27
CA SER A 40 -7.24 9.51 -6.23
C SER A 40 -7.51 10.92 -5.68
N ALA A 41 -8.68 11.07 -5.08
CA ALA A 41 -9.03 12.19 -4.23
C ALA A 41 -8.13 12.25 -2.98
N GLN A 42 -8.19 13.39 -2.28
CA GLN A 42 -7.32 13.70 -1.16
C GLN A 42 -7.33 12.64 -0.05
N HIS A 43 -8.50 12.06 0.25
CA HIS A 43 -8.65 11.10 1.35
C HIS A 43 -7.73 9.87 1.23
N THR A 44 -7.70 9.19 0.08
CA THR A 44 -6.80 8.04 -0.15
C THR A 44 -5.33 8.44 -0.07
N LYS A 45 -4.99 9.62 -0.61
CA LYS A 45 -3.61 10.15 -0.58
C LYS A 45 -3.12 10.44 0.83
N GLU A 46 -3.99 10.97 1.69
CA GLU A 46 -3.70 11.22 3.10
C GLU A 46 -3.45 9.92 3.85
N ILE A 47 -4.28 8.90 3.62
CA ILE A 47 -4.08 7.57 4.20
C ILE A 47 -2.73 7.01 3.77
N LEU A 48 -2.43 6.96 2.47
CA LEU A 48 -1.15 6.47 1.95
C LEU A 48 0.05 7.22 2.54
N SER A 49 -0.05 8.55 2.68
CA SER A 49 1.01 9.39 3.24
C SER A 49 1.22 9.20 4.74
N SER A 50 0.25 8.62 5.44
CA SER A 50 0.33 8.35 6.89
C SER A 50 0.99 7.01 7.23
N ILE A 51 1.22 6.15 6.23
CA ILE A 51 1.76 4.80 6.42
C ILE A 51 3.26 4.89 6.63
N ASN A 52 3.74 4.27 7.71
CA ASN A 52 5.17 4.06 7.95
C ASN A 52 5.51 2.59 7.71
N ASP A 53 6.50 2.36 6.86
CA ASP A 53 7.07 1.03 6.59
C ASP A 53 8.03 0.65 7.74
N PRO A 54 7.93 -0.56 8.34
CA PRO A 54 8.79 -1.02 9.45
C PRO A 54 10.28 -1.19 9.12
#